data_AF-A0A0N8PVT6-F1
#
_entry.id   AF-A0A0N8PVT6-F1
#
_cell.length_a   1.000
_cell.length_b   1.000
_cell.length_c   1.000
_cell.angle_alpha   90.00
_cell.angle_beta   90.00
_cell.angle_gamma   90.00
#
_symmetry.space_group_name_H-M   'P 1'
#
loop_
_entity.id
_entity.type
_entity.pdbx_description
1 polymer ?
#
loop_
_entity_poly.entity_id
_entity_poly.type
_entity_poly.pdbx_seq_one_letter_code
_entity_poly.pdbx_strand_id
1 'polypeptide(L)' 'MVVADFKEDFLNRIRTLMDINTFKIPIEPVGYTPEEFQDMKRKKNPFIVEVVEKGKVLYKS' A
#
# COMPACT_ATOMS: atom_id res chain seq x y z
N MET A 1 -3.96 0.93 1.42
CA MET A 1 -2.69 0.51 0.78
C MET A 1 -2.19 1.66 -0.09
N VAL A 2 -0.89 1.92 -0.05
CA VAL A 2 -0.21 2.91 -0.89
C VAL A 2 0.81 2.17 -1.75
N VAL A 3 0.86 2.47 -3.05
CA VAL A 3 1.86 1.92 -3.98
C VAL A 3 2.74 3.05 -4.47
N ALA A 4 4.04 3.00 -4.13
CA ALA A 4 5.01 4.05 -4.45
C ALA A 4 6.44 3.48 -4.51
N ASP A 5 7.41 4.23 -5.03
CA ASP A 5 8.82 3.81 -5.09
C ASP A 5 9.51 3.91 -3.71
N PHE A 6 9.06 3.07 -2.77
CA PHE A 6 9.59 3.00 -1.42
C PHE A 6 11.04 2.51 -1.43
N LYS A 7 11.92 3.25 -0.76
CA LYS A 7 13.34 2.91 -0.60
C LYS A 7 13.60 2.24 0.75
N GLU A 8 12.67 2.40 1.70
CA GLU A 8 12.78 1.87 3.05
C GLU A 8 12.31 0.41 3.15
N ASP A 9 12.77 -0.29 4.20
CA ASP A 9 12.25 -1.61 4.56
C ASP A 9 10.77 -1.55 4.98
N PHE A 10 10.05 -2.67 4.82
CA PHE A 10 8.60 -2.73 5.00
C PHE A 10 8.08 -2.10 6.31
N LEU A 11 8.68 -2.41 7.46
CA LEU A 11 8.27 -1.85 8.75
C LEU A 11 8.50 -0.33 8.82
N ASN A 12 9.59 0.16 8.23
CA ASN A 12 9.89 1.58 8.17
C ASN A 12 8.89 2.32 7.27
N ARG A 13 8.40 1.69 6.19
CA ARG A 13 7.35 2.27 5.34
C ARG A 13 6.06 2.57 6.12
N ILE A 14 5.66 1.66 7.02
CA ILE A 14 4.48 1.88 7.88
C ILE A 14 4.69 3.11 8.74
N ARG A 15 5.87 3.23 9.37
CA ARG A 15 6.23 4.41 10.16
C ARG A 15 6.20 5.69 9.32
N THR A 16 6.85 5.70 8.15
CA THR A 16 6.84 6.85 7.23
C THR A 16 5.41 7.27 6.88
N LEU A 17 4.54 6.33 6.53
CA LEU A 17 3.15 6.62 6.19
C LEU A 17 2.33 7.12 7.39
N MET A 18 2.61 6.62 8.59
CA MET A 18 2.00 7.11 9.84
C MET A 18 2.46 8.51 10.19
N ASP A 19 3.75 8.83 10.01
CA ASP A 19 4.33 10.14 10.30
C ASP A 19 3.76 11.23 9.34
N ILE A 20 3.42 10.86 8.11
CA ILE A 20 2.78 11.75 7.11
C ILE A 20 1.26 11.90 7.37
N ASN A 21 0.64 10.99 8.14
CA ASN A 21 -0.79 11.02 8.47
C ASN A 21 -1.12 12.13 9.49
N THR A 22 -1.05 13.38 9.04
CA THR A 22 -1.35 14.59 9.83
C THR A 22 -2.78 14.60 10.37
N PHE A 23 -3.71 14.01 9.62
CA PHE A 23 -5.13 13.91 9.99
C PHE A 23 -5.40 12.83 11.04
N LYS A 24 -4.39 12.03 11.43
CA LYS A 24 -4.50 10.94 12.42
C LYS A 24 -5.67 10.00 12.13
N ILE A 25 -5.90 9.74 10.85
CA ILE A 25 -6.96 8.83 10.42
C ILE A 25 -6.63 7.45 11.02
N PRO A 26 -7.59 6.74 11.65
CA PRO A 26 -7.35 5.44 12.27
C PRO A 26 -7.28 4.34 11.19
N ILE A 27 -6.26 4.43 10.35
CA ILE A 27 -5.94 3.45 9.31
C ILE A 27 -4.56 2.88 9.59
N GLU A 28 -4.37 1.61 9.26
CA GLU A 28 -3.06 0.97 9.23
C GLU A 28 -2.54 1.03 7.78
N PRO A 29 -1.65 1.99 7.45
CA PRO A 29 -1.17 2.12 6.11
C PRO A 29 -0.15 1.02 5.80
N VAL A 30 -0.38 0.29 4.71
CA VAL A 30 0.58 -0.66 4.13
C VAL A 30 1.14 -0.09 2.82
N GLY A 31 2.47 -0.06 2.74
CA GLY A 31 3.22 0.48 1.60
C GLY A 31 3.91 -0.61 0.78
N TYR A 32 3.63 -0.63 -0.53
CA TYR A 32 4.24 -1.57 -1.49
C TYR A 32 4.90 -0.84 -2.66
N THR A 33 5.94 -1.43 -3.24
CA THR A 33 6.48 -0.96 -4.51
C THR A 33 5.60 -1.39 -5.67
N PRO A 34 5.68 -0.71 -6.84
CA PRO A 34 4.98 -1.18 -8.04
C PRO A 34 5.34 -2.63 -8.40
N GLU A 35 6.59 -3.02 -8.20
CA GLU A 35 7.08 -4.37 -8.49
C GLU A 35 6.48 -5.42 -7.56
N GLU A 36 6.45 -5.15 -6.25
CA GLU A 36 5.80 -5.99 -5.24
C GLU A 36 4.30 -6.14 -5.54
N PHE A 37 3.64 -5.04 -5.91
CA PHE A 37 2.22 -5.05 -6.28
C PHE A 37 1.95 -5.92 -7.52
N GLN A 38 2.78 -5.82 -8.56
CA GLN A 38 2.65 -6.67 -9.76
C GLN A 38 2.95 -8.14 -9.46
N ASP A 39 3.96 -8.43 -8.63
CA ASP A 39 4.25 -9.80 -8.20
C ASP A 39 3.09 -10.41 -7.42
N MET A 40 2.51 -9.66 -6.48
CA MET A 40 1.32 -10.08 -5.74
C MET A 40 0.13 -10.36 -6.66
N LYS A 41 -0.09 -9.51 -7.68
CA LYS A 41 -1.14 -9.73 -8.68
C LYS A 41 -0.91 -11.00 -9.48
N ARG A 42 0.31 -11.21 -9.96
CA ARG A 42 0.69 -12.43 -10.70
C ARG A 42 0.50 -13.68 -9.86
N LYS A 43 0.86 -13.62 -8.57
CA LYS A 43 0.69 -14.72 -7.61
C LYS A 43 -0.76 -14.91 -7.12
N LYS A 44 -1.71 -14.07 -7.58
CA LYS A 44 -3.09 -14.05 -7.10
C LYS A 44 -3.17 -14.01 -5.57
N ASN A 45 -2.35 -13.16 -4.96
CA ASN A 45 -2.36 -12.97 -3.52
C ASN A 45 -3.80 -12.60 -3.06
N PRO A 46 -4.39 -13.29 -2.08
CA PRO A 46 -5.79 -13.05 -1.68
C PRO A 46 -6.08 -11.59 -1.32
N PHE A 47 -5.14 -10.92 -0.63
CA PHE A 47 -5.28 -9.51 -0.26
C PHE A 47 -5.34 -8.60 -1.49
N ILE A 48 -4.50 -8.85 -2.50
CA ILE A 48 -4.48 -8.00 -3.69
C ILE A 48 -5.68 -8.21 -4.59
N VAL A 49 -6.16 -9.45 -4.66
CA VAL A 49 -7.40 -9.78 -5.39
C VAL A 49 -8.56 -9.01 -4.76
N GLU A 50 -8.70 -9.06 -3.44
CA GLU A 50 -9.76 -8.33 -2.74
C GLU A 50 -9.64 -6.80 -2.91
N VAL A 51 -8.43 -6.24 -2.83
CA VAL A 51 -8.23 -4.80 -3.04
C VAL A 51 -8.53 -4.38 -4.48
N VAL A 52 -8.19 -5.20 -5.48
CA VAL A 52 -8.47 -4.88 -6.89
C VAL A 52 -9.96 -5.00 -7.20
N GLU A 53 -10.66 -5.98 -6.60
CA GLU A 53 -12.09 -6.22 -6.85
C GLU A 53 -13.00 -5.26 -6.08
N LYS A 54 -12.68 -4.99 -4.80
CA LYS A 54 -13.57 -4.25 -3.88
C LYS A 54 -13.00 -2.90 -3.46
N GLY A 55 -11.70 -2.67 -3.67
CA GLY A 55 -11.05 -1.44 -3.24
C GLY A 55 -11.52 -0.23 -4.04
N LYS A 56 -11.42 0.94 -3.42
CA LYS A 56 -11.70 2.23 -4.06
C LYS A 56 -10.40 2.98 -4.28
N VAL A 57 -10.16 3.44 -5.51
CA VAL A 57 -9.03 4.32 -5.82
C VAL A 57 -9.30 5.68 -5.17
N LEU A 58 -8.45 6.05 -4.22
CA LEU A 58 -8.52 7.35 -3.56
C LEU A 58 -7.68 8.42 -4.28
N TYR A 59 -6.60 8.00 -4.95
CA TYR A 59 -5.70 8.88 -5.69
C TYR A 59 -4.94 8.08 -6.77
N LYS A 60 -4.69 8.70 -7.92
CA LYS A 60 -3.85 8.17 -8.99
C LYS A 60 -3.23 9.36 -9.73
N SER A 61 -1.90 9.40 -9.82
CA SER A 61 -1.12 10.39 -10.57
C SER A 61 -0.60 9.82 -11.88
#